data_AF-A0A5P1FHN3-F1
#
_entry.id   AF-A0A5P1FHN3-F1
#
_cell.length_a   1.000
_cell.length_b   1.000
_cell.length_c   1.000
_cell.angle_alpha   90.00
_cell.angle_beta   90.00
_cell.angle_gamma   90.00
#
_symmetry.space_group_name_H-M   'P 1'
#
loop_
_entity.id
_entity.type
_entity.pdbx_description
1 polymer ?
#
loop_
_entity_poly.entity_id
_entity_poly.type
_entity_poly.pdbx_seq_one_letter_code
_entity_poly.pdbx_strand_id
1 'polypeptide(L)'
;MGVLGTHMSDDECNLICVIDKCVICCAEYKSYQNGYHSKAIGQVDALADEVIRQRRKLGPSSSNSDLLSRFMGSVDDDRYLRDIVVSFLLAGRDTVASGLTTLILLLSDHPEVVAKMRREIHANLKGNSMSYEALRFPQTSSRTVPR
;
A
#
# COMPACT_ATOMS: atom_id res chain seq x y z
N MET A 1 16.12 43.31 16.77
CA MET A 1 15.00 42.36 16.95
C MET A 1 14.16 42.39 15.69
N GLY A 2 14.36 41.41 14.82
CA GLY A 2 13.62 41.28 13.57
C GLY A 2 13.58 39.81 13.20
N VAL A 3 12.39 39.22 13.22
CA VAL A 3 12.09 37.89 12.71
C VAL A 3 12.19 37.97 11.18
N LEU A 4 13.22 37.36 10.59
CA LEU A 4 13.18 37.00 9.17
C LEU A 4 12.80 35.52 9.08
N GLY A 5 11.54 35.27 8.74
CA GLY A 5 11.13 33.98 8.22
C GLY A 5 11.86 33.74 6.90
N THR A 6 12.72 32.73 6.88
CA THR A 6 13.22 32.17 5.63
C THR A 6 12.47 30.87 5.38
N HIS A 7 11.62 30.95 4.37
CA HIS A 7 10.98 29.83 3.72
C HIS A 7 12.10 28.91 3.21
N MET A 8 12.34 27.80 3.91
CA MET A 8 13.41 26.87 3.59
C MET A 8 12.89 25.89 2.55
N SER A 9 13.20 26.17 1.28
CA SER A 9 12.90 25.32 0.14
C SER A 9 13.71 24.01 0.21
N ASP A 10 13.07 22.90 -0.14
CA ASP A 10 13.53 21.51 0.06
C ASP A 10 14.86 21.11 -0.64
N ASP A 11 15.45 21.98 -1.47
CA ASP A 11 16.57 21.61 -2.35
C ASP A 11 17.99 21.84 -1.76
N GLU A 12 18.14 22.47 -0.59
CA GLU A 12 19.46 22.62 0.08
C GLU A 12 19.78 21.52 1.10
N CYS A 13 18.87 20.55 1.31
CA CYS A 13 19.05 19.51 2.32
C CYS A 13 20.13 18.46 1.98
N ASN A 14 20.67 18.44 0.76
CA ASN A 14 21.50 17.31 0.31
C ASN A 14 23.00 17.45 0.58
N LEU A 15 23.50 18.65 0.93
CA LEU A 15 24.94 18.91 1.05
C LEU A 15 25.46 19.03 2.50
N ILE A 16 24.57 19.08 3.49
CA ILE A 16 24.94 19.23 4.92
C ILE A 16 25.17 17.88 5.61
N CYS A 17 24.80 16.76 5.01
CA CYS A 17 24.89 15.43 5.64
C CYS A 17 26.27 14.74 5.55
N VAL A 18 27.26 15.31 4.85
CA VAL A 18 28.47 14.54 4.49
C VAL A 18 29.59 14.58 5.53
N ILE A 19 29.64 15.52 6.49
CA ILE A 19 30.78 15.58 7.42
C ILE A 19 30.33 15.94 8.86
N ASP A 20 30.21 14.91 9.70
CA ASP A 20 30.41 14.91 11.16
C ASP A 20 29.63 15.92 12.05
N LYS A 21 28.34 16.17 11.74
CA LYS A 21 27.39 16.86 12.65
C LYS A 21 26.10 16.08 12.94
N CYS A 22 26.14 14.75 12.90
CA CYS A 22 24.94 13.93 13.13
C CYS A 22 24.40 13.99 14.57
N VAL A 23 25.21 14.35 15.57
CA VAL A 23 24.81 14.20 16.99
C VAL A 23 23.87 15.30 17.49
N ILE A 24 23.90 16.52 16.94
CA ILE A 24 22.98 17.61 17.36
C ILE A 24 21.58 17.45 16.74
N CYS A 25 21.48 16.90 15.52
CA CYS A 25 20.18 16.64 14.91
C CYS A 25 19.37 15.61 15.74
N CYS A 26 20.02 14.63 16.40
CA CYS A 26 19.32 13.56 17.11
C CYS A 26 18.42 13.97 18.30
N ALA A 27 18.67 15.10 18.98
CA ALA A 27 17.89 15.47 20.17
C ALA A 27 16.57 16.19 19.83
N GLU A 28 16.58 17.11 18.86
CA GLU A 28 15.37 17.76 18.33
C GLU A 28 14.62 16.85 17.34
N TYR A 29 15.34 16.01 16.59
CA TYR A 29 14.74 14.99 15.73
C TYR A 29 13.94 13.97 16.54
N LYS A 30 14.40 13.52 17.73
CA LYS A 30 13.64 12.58 18.59
C LYS A 30 12.32 13.16 19.12
N SER A 31 12.30 14.45 19.47
CA SER A 31 11.07 15.11 19.96
C SER A 31 10.05 15.31 18.83
N TYR A 32 10.53 15.63 17.63
CA TYR A 32 9.71 15.74 16.42
C TYR A 32 9.19 14.37 15.94
N GLN A 33 10.04 13.33 15.98
CA GLN A 33 9.67 11.95 15.65
C GLN A 33 8.56 11.44 16.56
N ASN A 34 8.65 11.65 17.88
CA ASN A 34 7.66 11.16 18.83
C ASN A 34 6.28 11.80 18.60
N GLY A 35 6.25 13.10 18.27
CA GLY A 35 5.01 13.79 17.90
C GLY A 35 4.44 13.35 16.54
N TYR A 36 5.28 13.06 15.56
CA TYR A 36 4.87 12.58 14.24
C TYR A 36 4.35 11.14 14.28
N HIS A 37 5.03 10.23 14.99
CA HIS A 37 4.61 8.84 15.16
C HIS A 37 3.21 8.74 15.77
N SER A 38 2.94 9.48 16.85
CA SER A 38 1.62 9.47 17.49
C SER A 38 0.52 10.02 16.56
N LYS A 39 0.81 11.08 15.79
CA LYS A 39 -0.14 11.62 14.80
C LYS A 39 -0.40 10.63 13.66
N ALA A 40 0.64 10.00 13.12
CA ALA A 40 0.52 9.04 12.02
C ALA A 40 -0.26 7.79 12.45
N ILE A 41 0.03 7.26 13.65
CA ILE A 41 -0.73 6.15 14.23
C ILE A 41 -2.19 6.54 14.41
N GLY A 42 -2.47 7.73 14.96
CA GLY A 42 -3.84 8.23 15.12
C GLY A 42 -4.61 8.36 13.82
N GLN A 43 -3.94 8.70 12.70
CA GLN A 43 -4.59 8.74 11.38
C GLN A 43 -4.96 7.35 10.86
N VAL A 44 -4.07 6.37 11.05
CA VAL A 44 -4.32 4.97 10.66
C VAL A 44 -5.44 4.37 11.50
N ASP A 45 -5.43 4.63 12.80
CA ASP A 45 -6.48 4.20 13.73
C ASP A 45 -7.83 4.81 13.36
N ALA A 46 -7.88 6.12 13.09
CA ALA A 46 -9.11 6.80 12.68
C ALA A 46 -9.68 6.25 11.37
N LEU A 47 -8.82 5.89 10.42
CA LEU A 47 -9.25 5.25 9.17
C LEU A 47 -9.82 3.86 9.44
N ALA A 48 -9.15 3.06 10.28
CA ALA A 48 -9.61 1.72 10.62
C ALA A 48 -10.96 1.75 11.37
N ASP A 49 -11.13 2.68 12.31
CA ASP A 49 -12.40 2.91 13.00
C ASP A 49 -13.51 3.31 12.03
N GLU A 50 -13.22 4.18 11.05
CA GLU A 50 -14.19 4.57 10.02
C GLU A 50 -14.61 3.38 9.14
N VAL A 51 -13.66 2.52 8.74
CA VAL A 51 -13.95 1.30 7.97
C VAL A 51 -14.88 0.37 8.75
N ILE A 52 -14.58 0.14 10.04
CA ILE A 52 -15.41 -0.70 10.91
C ILE A 52 -16.81 -0.10 11.05
N ARG A 53 -16.90 1.21 11.31
CA ARG A 53 -18.17 1.94 11.48
C ARG A 53 -19.04 1.85 10.23
N GLN A 54 -18.45 2.07 9.05
CA GLN A 54 -19.17 1.97 7.78
C GLN A 54 -19.73 0.56 7.57
N ARG A 55 -18.93 -0.47 7.86
CA ARG A 55 -19.35 -1.86 7.71
C ARG A 55 -20.46 -2.25 8.67
N ARG A 56 -20.43 -1.76 9.91
CA ARG A 56 -21.54 -1.95 10.86
C ARG A 56 -22.83 -1.30 10.37
N LYS A 57 -22.73 -0.09 9.80
CA LYS A 57 -23.90 0.65 9.28
C LYS A 57 -24.54 -0.04 8.08
N LEU A 58 -23.74 -0.65 7.21
CA LEU A 58 -24.24 -1.43 6.07
C LEU A 58 -24.91 -2.76 6.50
N GLY A 59 -24.73 -3.15 7.77
CA GLY A 59 -25.21 -4.41 8.32
C GLY A 59 -24.42 -5.61 7.80
N PRO A 60 -24.53 -6.78 8.46
CA PRO A 60 -24.06 -8.02 7.84
C PRO A 60 -24.80 -8.17 6.52
N SER A 61 -24.07 -8.02 5.41
CA SER A 61 -24.61 -8.35 4.10
C SER A 61 -25.12 -9.78 4.20
N SER A 62 -26.32 -10.06 3.68
CA SER A 62 -26.96 -11.39 3.71
C SER A 62 -26.06 -12.51 3.16
N SER A 63 -25.00 -12.13 2.46
CA SER A 63 -23.83 -12.92 2.16
C SER A 63 -22.62 -12.37 2.95
N ASN A 64 -22.18 -13.04 4.01
CA ASN A 64 -20.91 -12.81 4.74
C ASN A 64 -19.68 -13.09 3.83
N SER A 65 -19.65 -12.49 2.66
CA SER A 65 -18.71 -12.82 1.59
C SER A 65 -17.35 -12.20 1.79
N ASP A 66 -17.27 -11.04 2.45
CA ASP A 66 -16.00 -10.37 2.69
C ASP A 66 -15.36 -10.74 4.04
N LEU A 67 -14.03 -10.71 4.04
CA LEU A 67 -13.21 -11.12 5.18
C LEU A 67 -13.49 -10.30 6.44
N LEU A 68 -13.76 -8.99 6.29
CA LEU A 68 -13.99 -8.11 7.41
C LEU A 68 -15.35 -8.39 8.07
N SER A 69 -16.39 -8.63 7.27
CA SER A 69 -17.70 -9.08 7.77
C SER A 69 -17.59 -10.39 8.57
N ARG A 70 -16.73 -11.33 8.15
CA ARG A 70 -16.48 -12.59 8.89
C ARG A 70 -15.79 -12.36 10.22
N PHE A 71 -14.81 -11.45 10.27
CA PHE A 71 -14.15 -11.08 11.53
C PHE A 71 -15.12 -10.37 12.47
N MET A 72 -15.94 -9.46 11.96
CA MET A 72 -16.96 -8.75 12.76
C MET A 72 -18.04 -9.67 13.34
N GLY A 73 -18.35 -10.80 12.68
CA GLY A 73 -19.27 -11.80 13.22
C GLY A 73 -18.63 -12.79 14.20
N SER A 74 -17.30 -12.81 14.33
CA SER A 74 -16.55 -13.78 15.15
C SER A 74 -15.77 -13.13 16.29
N VAL A 75 -15.59 -11.81 16.28
CA VAL A 75 -14.78 -11.03 17.22
C VAL A 75 -15.64 -9.91 17.80
N ASP A 76 -15.81 -9.92 19.12
CA ASP A 76 -16.54 -8.87 19.85
C ASP A 76 -15.64 -7.71 20.34
N ASP A 77 -14.30 -7.86 20.31
CA ASP A 77 -13.36 -6.79 20.71
C ASP A 77 -13.00 -5.88 19.52
N ASP A 78 -13.53 -4.66 19.56
CA ASP A 78 -13.28 -3.60 18.57
C ASP A 78 -11.79 -3.26 18.41
N ARG A 79 -10.99 -3.37 19.47
CA ARG A 79 -9.55 -3.10 19.40
C ARG A 79 -8.84 -4.15 18.58
N TYR A 80 -9.17 -5.42 18.80
CA TYR A 80 -8.60 -6.53 18.03
C TYR A 80 -9.04 -6.47 16.56
N LEU A 81 -10.30 -6.09 16.31
CA LEU A 81 -10.80 -5.87 14.95
C LEU A 81 -10.04 -4.73 14.25
N ARG A 82 -9.78 -3.62 14.96
CA ARG A 82 -8.98 -2.51 14.44
C ARG A 82 -7.57 -2.98 14.07
N ASP A 83 -6.90 -3.73 14.95
CA ASP A 83 -5.55 -4.24 14.71
C ASP A 83 -5.50 -5.14 13.47
N ILE A 84 -6.54 -5.96 13.24
CA ILE A 84 -6.66 -6.77 12.02
C ILE A 84 -6.80 -5.87 10.78
N VAL A 85 -7.68 -4.88 10.81
CA VAL A 85 -7.89 -3.95 9.69
C VAL A 85 -6.60 -3.20 9.37
N VAL A 86 -5.92 -2.68 10.39
CA VAL A 86 -4.63 -1.98 10.25
C VAL A 86 -3.58 -2.91 9.65
N SER A 87 -3.50 -4.15 10.12
CA SER A 87 -2.54 -5.14 9.59
C SER A 87 -2.73 -5.38 8.09
N PHE A 88 -3.97 -5.51 7.62
CA PHE A 88 -4.25 -5.67 6.18
C PHE A 88 -3.93 -4.40 5.38
N LEU A 89 -4.27 -3.23 5.92
CA LEU A 89 -3.98 -1.95 5.26
C LEU A 89 -2.47 -1.75 5.07
N LEU A 90 -1.68 -2.01 6.12
CA LEU A 90 -0.22 -1.88 6.07
C LEU A 90 0.42 -2.92 5.15
N ALA A 91 -0.05 -4.18 5.22
CA ALA A 91 0.49 -5.24 4.38
C ALA A 91 0.27 -4.96 2.88
N GLY A 92 -0.92 -4.47 2.51
CA GLY A 92 -1.29 -4.26 1.11
C GLY A 92 -0.75 -2.97 0.52
N ARG A 93 -0.73 -1.86 1.28
CA ARG A 93 -0.45 -0.53 0.73
C ARG A 93 0.95 -0.41 0.15
N ASP A 94 1.96 -0.66 0.96
CA ASP A 94 3.35 -0.33 0.58
C ASP A 94 3.93 -1.37 -0.38
N THR A 95 3.56 -2.65 -0.20
CA THR A 95 4.04 -3.75 -1.05
C THR A 95 3.43 -3.72 -2.45
N VAL A 96 2.12 -3.49 -2.57
CA VAL A 96 1.44 -3.40 -3.88
C VAL A 96 1.87 -2.13 -4.61
N ALA A 97 1.97 -0.99 -3.90
CA ALA A 97 2.46 0.25 -4.51
C ALA A 97 3.88 0.06 -5.07
N SER A 98 4.80 -0.48 -4.27
CA SER A 98 6.17 -0.76 -4.72
C SER A 98 6.20 -1.75 -5.89
N GLY A 99 5.47 -2.86 -5.80
CA GLY A 99 5.42 -3.87 -6.86
C GLY A 99 4.88 -3.31 -8.19
N LEU A 100 3.82 -2.50 -8.15
CA LEU A 100 3.25 -1.86 -9.33
C LEU A 100 4.18 -0.79 -9.91
N THR A 101 4.82 0.02 -9.07
CA THR A 101 5.80 1.00 -9.52
C THR A 101 6.97 0.30 -10.24
N THR A 102 7.54 -0.74 -9.63
CA THR A 102 8.62 -1.51 -10.26
C THR A 102 8.16 -2.15 -11.56
N LEU A 103 6.96 -2.72 -11.61
CA LEU A 103 6.40 -3.29 -12.83
C LEU A 103 6.30 -2.25 -13.94
N ILE A 104 5.73 -1.07 -13.66
CA ILE A 104 5.56 -0.02 -14.66
C ILE A 104 6.91 0.47 -15.16
N LEU A 105 7.88 0.68 -14.27
CA LEU A 105 9.24 1.09 -14.64
C LEU A 105 9.90 0.07 -15.57
N LEU A 106 9.84 -1.23 -15.23
CA LEU A 106 10.38 -2.28 -16.09
C LEU A 106 9.66 -2.34 -17.44
N LEU A 107 8.34 -2.16 -17.47
CA LEU A 107 7.58 -2.15 -18.72
C LEU A 107 7.91 -0.94 -19.62
N SER A 108 8.29 0.19 -19.03
CA SER A 108 8.74 1.36 -19.79
C SER A 108 10.03 1.09 -20.57
N ASP A 109 10.94 0.29 -20.02
CA ASP A 109 12.20 -0.06 -20.67
C ASP A 109 12.10 -1.25 -21.64
N HIS A 110 10.99 -2.01 -21.59
CA HIS A 110 10.78 -3.25 -22.35
C HIS A 110 9.52 -3.24 -23.24
N PRO A 111 9.49 -2.44 -24.33
CA PRO A 111 8.32 -2.31 -25.20
C PRO A 111 7.89 -3.63 -25.87
N GLU A 112 8.82 -4.56 -26.09
CA GLU A 112 8.56 -5.90 -26.62
C GLU A 112 7.69 -6.74 -25.68
N VAL A 113 7.89 -6.60 -24.36
CA VAL A 113 7.11 -7.30 -23.33
C VAL A 113 5.70 -6.70 -23.27
N VAL A 114 5.58 -5.37 -23.36
CA VAL A 114 4.28 -4.68 -23.44
C VAL A 114 3.48 -5.14 -24.65
N ALA A 115 4.13 -5.28 -25.82
CA ALA A 115 3.47 -5.79 -27.02
C ALA A 115 3.00 -7.25 -26.87
N LYS A 116 3.75 -8.08 -26.15
CA LYS A 116 3.34 -9.45 -25.82
C LYS A 116 2.15 -9.48 -24.84
N MET A 117 2.22 -8.73 -23.74
CA MET A 117 1.13 -8.59 -22.78
C MET A 117 -0.16 -8.11 -23.46
N ARG A 118 -0.06 -7.11 -24.34
CA ARG A 118 -1.21 -6.62 -25.10
C ARG A 118 -1.83 -7.70 -25.97
N ARG A 119 -1.02 -8.52 -26.65
CA ARG A 119 -1.53 -9.66 -27.44
C ARG A 119 -2.23 -10.70 -26.57
N GLU A 120 -1.67 -11.03 -25.40
CA GLU A 120 -2.30 -11.96 -24.45
C GLU A 120 -3.65 -11.44 -23.94
N ILE A 121 -3.72 -10.15 -23.58
CA ILE A 121 -4.96 -9.48 -23.18
C ILE A 121 -6.00 -9.59 -24.31
N HIS A 122 -5.67 -9.21 -25.55
CA HIS A 122 -6.62 -9.26 -26.66
C HIS A 122 -7.05 -10.70 -27.02
N ALA A 123 -6.17 -11.68 -26.84
CA ALA A 123 -6.48 -13.08 -27.12
C ALA A 123 -7.49 -13.66 -26.11
N ASN A 124 -7.38 -13.28 -24.83
CA ASN A 124 -8.19 -13.85 -23.74
C ASN A 124 -9.42 -13.00 -23.37
N LEU A 125 -9.37 -11.67 -23.60
CA LEU A 125 -10.41 -10.71 -23.23
C LEU A 125 -11.12 -10.16 -24.48
N LYS A 126 -11.65 -11.05 -25.32
CA LYS A 126 -12.41 -10.72 -26.55
C LYS A 126 -13.82 -10.18 -26.25
N GLY A 127 -13.91 -9.06 -25.53
CA GLY A 127 -15.18 -8.39 -25.22
C GLY A 127 -15.95 -8.92 -24.01
N ASN A 128 -15.39 -9.89 -23.26
CA ASN A 128 -15.93 -10.27 -21.96
C ASN A 128 -15.52 -9.27 -20.87
N SER A 129 -16.40 -9.08 -19.88
CA SER A 129 -15.99 -8.50 -18.60
C SER A 129 -14.90 -9.36 -17.97
N MET A 130 -13.95 -8.73 -17.29
CA MET A 130 -12.80 -9.39 -16.67
C MET A 130 -13.30 -10.41 -15.63
N SER A 131 -13.34 -11.69 -16.03
CA SER A 131 -13.79 -12.82 -15.20
C SER A 131 -12.59 -13.58 -14.64
N TYR A 132 -12.76 -14.22 -13.48
CA TYR A 132 -11.72 -15.04 -12.86
C TYR A 132 -11.17 -16.10 -13.83
N GLU A 133 -12.04 -16.69 -14.65
CA GLU A 133 -11.61 -17.69 -15.64
C GLU A 133 -10.75 -17.11 -16.76
N ALA A 134 -10.94 -15.82 -17.10
CA ALA A 134 -10.09 -15.14 -18.08
C ALA A 134 -8.72 -14.75 -17.52
N LEU A 135 -8.57 -14.69 -16.19
CA LEU A 135 -7.30 -14.44 -15.49
C LEU A 135 -6.53 -15.73 -15.19
N ARG A 136 -7.15 -16.90 -15.40
CA ARG A 136 -6.49 -18.19 -15.18
C ARG A 136 -5.31 -18.30 -16.15
N PHE A 137 -4.11 -18.44 -15.60
CA PHE A 137 -2.93 -18.69 -16.43
C PHE A 137 -3.19 -19.89 -17.35
N PRO A 138 -2.88 -19.78 -18.66
CA PRO A 138 -2.85 -20.94 -19.51
C PRO A 138 -1.93 -21.95 -18.84
N GLN A 139 -2.37 -23.21 -18.68
CA GLN A 139 -1.50 -24.28 -18.20
C GLN A 139 -0.31 -24.32 -19.18
N THR A 140 0.81 -23.70 -18.80
CA THR A 140 1.97 -23.63 -19.69
C THR A 140 2.42 -25.06 -19.86
N SER A 141 2.30 -25.58 -21.09
CA SER A 141 2.91 -26.83 -21.50
C SER A 141 4.33 -26.88 -20.93
N SER A 142 4.55 -27.87 -20.08
CA SER A 142 5.80 -28.36 -19.51
C SER A 142 7.04 -27.69 -20.10
N ARG A 143 7.48 -26.58 -19.50
CA ARG A 143 8.84 -26.11 -19.70
C ARG A 143 9.70 -27.08 -18.89
N THR A 144 10.17 -28.15 -19.52
CA THR A 144 11.16 -29.05 -18.94
C THR A 144 12.34 -28.20 -18.51
N VAL A 145 12.53 -28.07 -17.20
CA VAL A 145 13.73 -27.48 -16.61
C VAL A 145 14.88 -28.44 -16.98
N PRO A 146 15.87 -28.02 -17.78
CA PRO A 146 17.05 -28.83 -18.00
C PRO A 146 17.74 -29.05 -16.65
N ARG A 147 18.08 -30.30 -16.33
CA ARG A 147 18.92 -30.62 -15.18
C ARG A 147 20.35 -30.13 -15.39
#